data_AF-A0A2V6D5A1-F1
#
_entry.id   AF-A0A2V6D5A1-F1
#
_cell.length_a   1.000
_cell.length_b   1.000
_cell.length_c   1.000
_cell.angle_alpha   90.00
_cell.angle_beta   90.00
_cell.angle_gamma   90.00
#
_symmetry.space_group_name_H-M   'P 1'
#
loop_
_entity.id
_entity.type
_entity.pdbx_description
1 polymer ?
#
loop_
_entity_poly.entity_id
_entity_poly.type
_entity_poly.pdbx_seq_one_letter_code
_entity_poly.pdbx_strand_id
1 'polypeptide(L)'
;LLPPKLPREIALEELERIGCEIERMSPYQFSIRVSDILRKYVTQQYGLPATRQTSIEFLTALAKASPFSTEEKSLLEDFLSRCDLIKFARYEATTSDSKLLLGEAIRFVKGGEIATAEPEISRLRST
;
A
#
# COMPACT_ATOMS: atom_id res chain seq x y z
N LEU A 1 2.10 -32.45 -5.01
CA LEU A 1 2.53 -31.24 -4.27
C LEU A 1 2.00 -30.04 -5.03
N LEU A 2 1.22 -29.16 -4.39
CA LEU A 2 0.82 -27.89 -5.03
C LEU A 2 2.08 -27.04 -5.24
N PRO A 3 2.20 -26.31 -6.37
CA PRO A 3 3.32 -25.40 -6.56
C PRO A 3 3.33 -24.33 -5.45
N PRO A 4 4.52 -23.81 -5.07
CA PRO A 4 4.58 -22.71 -4.11
C PRO A 4 3.82 -21.50 -4.67
N LYS A 5 3.03 -20.85 -3.81
CA LYS A 5 2.28 -19.64 -4.18
C LYS A 5 3.23 -18.54 -4.64
N LEU A 6 2.83 -17.79 -5.65
CA LEU A 6 3.56 -16.63 -6.13
C LEU A 6 3.49 -15.49 -5.10
N PRO A 7 4.52 -14.61 -5.03
CA PRO A 7 4.51 -13.46 -4.12
C PRO A 7 3.24 -12.62 -4.20
N ARG A 8 2.71 -12.42 -5.41
CA ARG A 8 1.45 -11.71 -5.67
C ARG A 8 0.24 -12.38 -5.00
N GLU A 9 0.13 -13.70 -5.10
CA GLU A 9 -1.00 -14.46 -4.52
C GLU A 9 -0.94 -14.37 -2.99
N ILE A 10 0.26 -14.53 -2.42
CA ILE A 10 0.49 -14.38 -0.98
C ILE A 10 0.07 -12.99 -0.51
N ALA A 11 0.49 -11.94 -1.23
CA ALA A 11 0.18 -10.57 -0.87
C ALA A 11 -1.33 -10.28 -0.92
N LEU A 12 -2.03 -10.76 -1.96
CA LEU A 12 -3.48 -10.56 -2.08
C LEU A 12 -4.25 -11.26 -0.95
N GLU A 13 -3.86 -12.48 -0.57
CA GLU A 13 -4.46 -13.20 0.56
C GLU A 13 -4.18 -12.52 1.91
N GLU A 14 -2.97 -11.97 2.10
CA GLU A 14 -2.62 -11.21 3.30
C GLU A 14 -3.43 -9.89 3.36
N LEU A 15 -3.60 -9.19 2.24
CA LEU A 15 -4.41 -7.97 2.13
C LEU A 15 -5.90 -8.23 2.40
N GLU A 16 -6.46 -9.31 1.85
CA GLU A 16 -7.84 -9.72 2.13
C GLU A 16 -8.06 -9.96 3.63
N ARG A 17 -7.14 -10.70 4.26
CA ARG A 17 -7.21 -11.02 5.70
C ARG A 17 -7.20 -9.77 6.56
N ILE A 18 -6.26 -8.85 6.34
CA ILE A 18 -6.20 -7.62 7.14
C ILE A 18 -7.38 -6.69 6.85
N GLY A 19 -7.98 -6.78 5.65
CA GLY A 19 -9.19 -6.03 5.29
C GLY A 19 -10.39 -6.38 6.19
N CYS A 20 -10.51 -7.66 6.58
CA CYS A 20 -11.53 -8.10 7.54
C CYS A 20 -11.32 -7.56 8.97
N GLU A 21 -10.12 -7.08 9.28
CA GLU A 21 -9.74 -6.59 10.61
C GLU A 21 -9.84 -5.05 10.73
N ILE A 22 -10.15 -4.32 9.64
CA ILE A 22 -10.16 -2.85 9.60
C ILE A 22 -10.97 -2.21 10.72
N GLU A 23 -12.20 -2.68 10.98
CA GLU A 23 -13.07 -2.12 12.01
C GLU A 23 -12.62 -2.47 13.44
N ARG A 24 -11.68 -3.41 13.59
CA ARG A 24 -11.19 -3.93 14.88
C ARG A 24 -9.79 -3.45 15.22
N MET A 25 -9.16 -2.64 14.36
CA MET A 25 -7.81 -2.15 14.57
C MET A 25 -7.71 -0.65 14.35
N SER A 26 -6.77 -0.01 15.05
CA SER A 26 -6.52 1.42 14.84
C SER A 26 -5.92 1.65 13.44
N PRO A 27 -6.19 2.80 12.80
CA PRO A 27 -5.56 3.17 11.53
C PRO A 27 -4.03 3.18 11.60
N TYR A 28 -3.48 3.54 12.76
CA TYR A 28 -2.03 3.43 13.02
C TYR A 28 -1.54 1.99 12.86
N GLN A 29 -2.16 1.03 13.56
CA GLN A 29 -1.78 -0.38 13.45
C GLN A 29 -2.02 -0.94 12.04
N PHE A 30 -3.12 -0.53 11.38
CA PHE A 30 -3.42 -0.92 10.01
C PHE A 30 -2.31 -0.47 9.06
N SER A 31 -1.89 0.80 9.13
CA SER A 31 -0.85 1.38 8.27
C SER A 31 0.53 0.70 8.42
N ILE A 32 0.84 0.17 9.61
CA ILE A 32 2.03 -0.65 9.82
C ILE A 32 1.88 -1.97 9.06
N ARG A 33 0.80 -2.72 9.31
CA ARG A 33 0.61 -4.06 8.72
C ARG A 33 0.49 -4.04 7.20
N VAL A 34 -0.28 -3.11 6.64
CA VAL A 34 -0.46 -3.02 5.18
C VAL A 34 0.85 -2.62 4.48
N SER A 35 1.65 -1.75 5.10
CA SER A 35 2.98 -1.40 4.59
C SER A 35 3.95 -2.57 4.62
N ASP A 36 3.92 -3.38 5.69
CA ASP A 36 4.76 -4.57 5.81
C ASP A 36 4.44 -5.61 4.74
N ILE A 37 3.15 -5.86 4.47
CA ILE A 37 2.70 -6.77 3.41
C ILE A 37 3.20 -6.27 2.05
N LEU A 38 3.02 -4.98 1.74
CA LEU A 38 3.41 -4.44 0.45
C LEU A 38 4.93 -4.46 0.25
N ARG A 39 5.69 -4.13 1.30
CA ARG A 39 7.17 -4.21 1.27
C ARG A 39 7.63 -5.65 1.04
N LYS A 40 7.06 -6.61 1.76
CA LYS A 40 7.37 -8.04 1.59
C LYS A 40 7.06 -8.53 0.18
N TYR A 41 5.90 -8.15 -0.38
CA TYR A 41 5.54 -8.45 -1.76
C TYR A 41 6.61 -7.96 -2.73
N VAL A 42 6.94 -6.68 -2.67
CA VAL A 42 7.92 -6.05 -3.57
C VAL A 42 9.31 -6.67 -3.40
N THR A 43 9.76 -6.90 -2.17
CA THR A 43 11.04 -7.53 -1.88
C THR A 43 11.12 -8.94 -2.47
N GLN A 44 10.08 -9.75 -2.32
CA GLN A 44 10.05 -11.11 -2.85
C GLN A 44 9.91 -11.14 -4.38
N GLN A 45 9.07 -10.27 -4.94
CA GLN A 45 8.81 -10.21 -6.38
C GLN A 45 10.05 -9.75 -7.17
N TYR A 46 10.86 -8.86 -6.61
CA TYR A 46 12.01 -8.24 -7.30
C TYR A 46 13.37 -8.61 -6.69
N GLY A 47 13.41 -9.56 -5.75
CA GLY A 47 14.66 -10.02 -5.14
C GLY A 47 15.44 -8.94 -4.39
N LEU A 48 14.75 -7.96 -3.78
CA LEU A 48 15.42 -6.94 -2.97
C LEU A 48 15.94 -7.56 -1.66
N PRO A 49 17.02 -7.02 -1.07
CA PRO A 49 17.44 -7.42 0.27
C PRO A 49 16.39 -7.03 1.31
N ALA A 50 15.92 -7.99 2.10
CA ALA A 50 15.09 -7.72 3.26
C ALA A 50 15.92 -6.94 4.30
N THR A 51 15.68 -5.63 4.39
CA THR A 51 16.41 -4.74 5.29
C THR A 51 15.41 -3.87 6.06
N ARG A 52 15.75 -3.52 7.31
CA ARG A 52 15.01 -2.49 8.06
C ARG A 52 15.32 -1.14 7.43
N GLN A 53 14.51 -0.75 6.46
CA GLN A 53 14.66 0.50 5.71
C GLN A 53 13.53 1.46 6.04
N THR A 54 13.87 2.74 6.07
CA THR A 54 12.88 3.82 5.94
C THR A 54 12.16 3.74 4.59
N SER A 55 11.02 4.43 4.43
CA SER A 55 10.33 4.53 3.12
C SER A 55 11.22 5.10 2.03
N ILE A 56 12.03 6.12 2.36
CA ILE A 56 12.97 6.75 1.42
C ILE A 56 14.05 5.77 0.96
N GLU A 57 14.67 5.04 1.89
CA GLU A 57 15.71 4.04 1.56
C GLU A 57 15.14 2.90 0.72
N PHE A 58 13.91 2.46 1.02
CA PHE A 58 13.24 1.40 0.27
C PHE A 58 12.93 1.81 -1.17
N LEU A 59 12.38 3.01 -1.38
CA LEU A 59 12.12 3.56 -2.72
C LEU A 59 13.43 3.76 -3.51
N THR A 60 14.49 4.21 -2.83
CA THR A 60 15.81 4.38 -3.45
C THR A 60 16.42 3.05 -3.89
N ALA A 61 16.30 2.00 -3.06
CA ALA A 61 16.77 0.66 -3.39
C ALA A 61 15.99 0.08 -4.58
N LEU A 62 14.67 0.28 -4.58
CA LEU A 62 13.79 -0.18 -5.63
C LEU A 62 14.07 0.50 -6.98
N ALA A 63 14.36 1.80 -7.00
CA ALA A 63 14.73 2.53 -8.21
C ALA A 63 15.97 1.97 -8.93
N LYS A 64 16.85 1.27 -8.20
CA LYS A 64 18.08 0.66 -8.74
C LYS A 64 17.91 -0.78 -9.22
N ALA A 65 16.88 -1.47 -8.75
CA ALA A 65 16.80 -2.93 -8.85
C ALA A 65 15.54 -3.44 -9.58
N SER A 66 14.53 -2.59 -9.80
CA SER A 66 13.25 -3.02 -10.38
C SER A 66 13.00 -2.40 -11.77
N PRO A 67 12.42 -3.16 -12.73
CA PRO A 67 11.93 -2.64 -14.00
C PRO A 67 10.57 -1.92 -13.87
N PHE A 68 10.18 -1.44 -12.68
CA PHE A 68 8.91 -0.74 -12.51
C PHE A 68 8.74 0.41 -13.50
N SER A 69 7.51 0.52 -14.01
CA SER A 69 7.08 1.70 -14.72
C SER A 69 7.12 2.92 -13.81
N THR A 70 7.11 4.11 -14.42
CA THR A 70 7.05 5.37 -13.67
C THR A 70 5.78 5.41 -12.80
N GLU A 71 4.67 4.89 -13.32
CA GLU A 71 3.38 4.82 -12.66
C GLU A 71 3.41 3.89 -11.43
N GLU A 72 4.01 2.70 -11.56
CA GLU A 72 4.17 1.78 -10.42
C GLU A 72 5.02 2.40 -9.31
N LYS A 73 6.11 3.11 -9.66
CA LYS A 73 6.94 3.83 -8.69
C LYS A 73 6.15 4.92 -7.97
N SER A 74 5.39 5.74 -8.71
CA SER A 74 4.55 6.79 -8.15
C SER A 74 3.49 6.23 -7.21
N LEU A 75 2.81 5.14 -7.60
CA LEU A 75 1.80 4.49 -6.77
C LEU A 75 2.36 3.99 -5.44
N LEU A 76 3.57 3.40 -5.48
CA LEU A 76 4.23 2.91 -4.27
C LEU A 76 4.71 4.07 -3.38
N GLU A 77 5.25 5.13 -3.98
CA GLU A 77 5.69 6.33 -3.26
C GLU A 77 4.52 7.01 -2.54
N ASP A 78 3.41 7.24 -3.24
CA ASP A 78 2.19 7.83 -2.68
C ASP A 78 1.65 7.01 -1.52
N PHE A 79 1.60 5.68 -1.68
CA PHE A 79 1.14 4.76 -0.65
C PHE A 79 2.03 4.81 0.61
N LEU A 80 3.35 4.78 0.44
CA LEU A 80 4.29 4.83 1.57
C LEU A 80 4.24 6.18 2.28
N SER A 81 4.09 7.28 1.53
CA SER A 81 3.93 8.62 2.08
C SER A 81 2.66 8.73 2.95
N ARG A 82 1.52 8.20 2.49
CA ARG A 82 0.30 8.13 3.31
C ARG A 82 0.48 7.29 4.58
N CYS A 83 1.15 6.15 4.49
CA CYS A 83 1.47 5.35 5.67
C CYS A 83 2.31 6.15 6.68
N ASP A 84 3.32 6.90 6.20
CA ASP A 84 4.20 7.68 7.07
C ASP A 84 3.47 8.86 7.72
N LEU A 85 2.54 9.51 7.03
CA LEU A 85 1.68 10.55 7.62
C LEU A 85 0.87 9.99 8.81
N ILE A 86 0.24 8.82 8.65
CA ILE A 86 -0.51 8.17 9.74
C ILE A 86 0.41 7.77 10.89
N LYS A 87 1.62 7.29 10.59
CA LYS A 87 2.56 6.81 11.60
C LYS A 87 3.22 7.92 12.42
N PHE A 88 3.45 9.09 11.81
CA PHE A 88 4.35 10.09 12.39
C PHE A 88 3.76 11.49 12.52
N ALA A 89 2.73 11.87 11.76
CA ALA A 89 2.33 13.27 11.62
C ALA A 89 1.31 13.80 12.66
N ARG A 90 1.07 13.09 13.78
CA ARG A 90 -0.06 13.40 14.72
C ARG A 90 -1.40 13.58 13.99
N TYR A 91 -1.54 12.90 12.86
CA TYR A 91 -2.73 12.94 12.03
C TYR A 91 -3.80 12.06 12.65
N GLU A 92 -5.01 12.59 12.84
CA GLU A 92 -6.17 11.81 13.30
C GLU A 92 -6.73 11.00 12.12
N ALA A 93 -6.04 9.91 11.81
CA ALA A 93 -6.47 8.96 10.79
C ALA A 93 -7.78 8.24 11.20
N THR A 94 -8.58 7.93 10.20
CA THR A 94 -9.89 7.28 10.34
C THR A 94 -9.88 5.88 9.74
N THR A 95 -10.95 5.11 10.01
CA THR A 95 -11.19 3.83 9.34
C THR A 95 -11.28 3.98 7.81
N SER A 96 -11.79 5.11 7.32
CA SER A 96 -11.86 5.39 5.88
C SER A 96 -10.46 5.50 5.26
N ASP A 97 -9.49 6.08 5.96
CA ASP A 97 -8.09 6.13 5.50
C ASP A 97 -7.49 4.72 5.41
N SER A 98 -7.85 3.83 6.33
CA SER A 98 -7.42 2.42 6.28
C SER A 98 -8.01 1.69 5.07
N LYS A 99 -9.29 1.93 4.75
CA LYS A 99 -9.95 1.39 3.55
C LYS A 99 -9.30 1.91 2.27
N LEU A 100 -8.92 3.18 2.25
CA LEU A 100 -8.20 3.79 1.13
C LEU A 100 -6.82 3.15 0.93
N LEU A 101 -6.02 3.03 2.00
CA LEU A 101 -4.73 2.32 1.96
C LEU A 101 -4.85 0.87 1.48
N LEU A 102 -5.89 0.15 1.91
CA LEU A 102 -6.15 -1.20 1.43
C LEU A 102 -6.40 -1.23 -0.09
N GLY A 103 -7.25 -0.33 -0.59
CA GLY A 103 -7.56 -0.23 -2.01
C GLY A 103 -6.31 0.07 -2.85
N GLU A 104 -5.46 0.98 -2.38
CA GLU A 104 -4.19 1.33 -3.03
C GLU A 104 -3.22 0.16 -3.08
N ALA A 105 -3.05 -0.55 -1.95
CA ALA A 105 -2.20 -1.73 -1.87
C ALA A 105 -2.68 -2.84 -2.83
N ILE A 106 -4.00 -3.12 -2.86
CA ILE A 106 -4.59 -4.11 -3.77
C ILE A 106 -4.37 -3.70 -5.24
N ARG A 107 -4.61 -2.42 -5.57
CA ARG A 107 -4.41 -1.90 -6.93
C ARG A 107 -2.96 -2.05 -7.38
N PHE A 108 -2.03 -1.72 -6.50
CA PHE A 108 -0.61 -1.87 -6.76
C PHE A 108 -0.23 -3.34 -7.00
N VAL A 109 -0.64 -4.26 -6.11
CA VAL A 109 -0.34 -5.70 -6.24
C VAL A 109 -0.95 -6.30 -7.51
N LYS A 110 -2.13 -5.83 -7.95
CA LYS A 110 -2.77 -6.28 -9.19
C LYS A 110 -2.12 -5.73 -10.48
N GLY A 111 -1.29 -4.69 -10.40
CA GLY A 111 -0.59 -4.11 -11.56
C GLY A 111 -1.29 -2.91 -12.21
N GLY A 112 -2.11 -2.18 -11.44
CA GLY A 112 -2.55 -0.82 -11.78
C GLY A 112 -3.25 -0.62 -13.13
N GLU A 113 -4.55 -0.91 -13.22
CA GLU A 113 -5.46 -0.13 -14.08
C GLU A 113 -6.22 0.85 -13.19
N ILE A 114 -6.16 2.14 -13.52
CA ILE A 114 -6.84 3.22 -12.79
C ILE A 114 -8.29 3.27 -13.28
N ALA A 115 -9.23 2.85 -12.43
CA ALA A 115 -10.52 3.54 -12.36
C ALA A 115 -10.35 4.71 -11.38
N THR A 116 -10.44 5.92 -11.89
CA THR A 116 -10.42 7.18 -11.16
C THR A 116 -11.58 7.22 -10.17
N ALA A 117 -11.31 7.04 -8.88
CA ALA A 117 -12.22 7.52 -7.84
C ALA A 117 -11.86 8.99 -7.58
N GLU A 118 -12.53 9.90 -8.27
CA GLU A 118 -12.58 11.30 -7.84
C GLU A 118 -13.18 11.35 -6.43
N PRO A 119 -12.59 12.08 -5.47
CA PRO A 119 -13.33 12.43 -4.27
C PRO A 119 -14.44 13.40 -4.68
N GLU A 120 -15.70 12.97 -4.61
CA GLU A 120 -16.85 13.88 -4.64
C GLU A 120 -16.76 14.82 -3.44
N ILE A 121 -16.01 15.92 -3.58
CA ILE A 121 -16.22 17.12 -2.78
C ILE A 121 -17.48 17.77 -3.37
N SER A 122 -18.61 17.29 -2.85
CA SER A 122 -19.90 17.94 -2.74
C SER A 122 -20.01 19.27 -3.48
N ARG A 123 -20.74 19.25 -4.61
CA ARG A 123 -21.46 20.40 -5.14
C ARG A 123 -22.26 21.06 -4.01
N LEU A 124 -21.70 22.10 -3.43
CA LEU A 124 -22.42 23.06 -2.61
C LEU A 124 -21.96 24.45 -3.02
N ARG A 125 -22.67 24.98 -4.02
CA ARG A 125 -23.28 26.31 -3.99
C ARG A 125 -24.22 26.44 -5.18
N SER A 126 -25.46 26.03 -4.93
CA SER A 126 -26.63 26.67 -5.54
C SER A 126 -26.69 28.11 -5.04
N THR A 127 -26.64 29.07 -5.96
CA THR A 127 -27.54 30.22 -6.15
C THR A 127 -26.99 31.04 -7.30
#